data_AF-D1C8V7-F1
#
_entry.id   AF-D1C8V7-F1
#
_cell.length_a   1.000
_cell.length_b   1.000
_cell.length_c   1.000
_cell.angle_alpha   90.00
_cell.angle_beta   90.00
_cell.angle_gamma   90.00
#
_symmetry.space_group_name_H-M   'P 1'
#
loop_
_entity.id
_entity.type
_entity.pdbx_description
1 polymer ?
#
loop_
_entity_poly.entity_id
_entity_poly.type
_entity_poly.pdbx_seq_one_letter_code
_entity_poly.pdbx_strand_id
1 'polypeptide(L)'
;MAGPGRIPKPAHLVRGHRKVKVVKLATGTPARQRAPRLPAIDGLAWHTKTRAWWRNVWRSPMAEQYTPSDEDGLLRLAILVNSFYQTHDPKLMAEIRLQEQRFGLDPVSRARLRWELAPPASEREPGIVTQLWAGTDPRRTLDRGGKEADSDG
;
A
#
# COMPACT_ATOMS: atom_id res chain seq x y z
N MET A 1 -7.83 43.90 -8.53
CA MET A 1 -7.24 44.10 -7.20
C MET A 1 -6.78 42.75 -6.66
N ALA A 2 -5.50 42.41 -6.84
CA ALA A 2 -4.90 41.20 -6.27
C ALA A 2 -4.31 41.55 -4.89
N GLY A 3 -4.76 40.89 -3.83
CA GLY A 3 -4.22 41.07 -2.48
C GLY A 3 -2.74 40.65 -2.40
N PRO A 4 -1.96 41.20 -1.46
CA PRO A 4 -0.54 40.91 -1.35
C PRO A 4 -0.32 39.40 -1.12
N GLY A 5 0.57 38.81 -1.92
CA GLY A 5 0.95 37.40 -1.80
C GLY A 5 1.46 37.05 -0.41
N ARG A 6 1.25 35.80 0.00
CA ARG A 6 1.67 35.29 1.32
C ARG A 6 3.16 35.55 1.53
N ILE A 7 3.49 36.29 2.59
CA ILE A 7 4.88 36.63 2.96
C ILE A 7 5.66 35.31 3.19
N PRO A 8 6.84 35.14 2.56
CA PRO A 8 7.69 33.98 2.79
C PRO A 8 8.05 33.87 4.27
N LYS A 9 7.85 32.68 4.86
CA LYS A 9 8.12 32.46 6.28
C LYS A 9 9.63 32.62 6.53
N PRO A 10 10.08 33.41 7.52
CA PRO A 10 11.51 33.63 7.77
C PRO A 10 12.19 32.31 8.15
N ALA A 11 13.44 32.12 7.72
CA ALA A 11 14.16 30.84 7.75
C ALA A 11 14.20 30.17 9.14
N HIS A 12 14.25 30.94 10.23
CA HIS A 12 14.25 30.43 11.59
C HIS A 12 12.88 29.91 12.07
N LEU A 13 11.78 30.25 11.37
CA LEU A 13 10.43 29.73 11.59
C LEU A 13 10.07 28.58 10.63
N VAL A 14 10.98 28.22 9.72
CA VAL A 14 10.83 27.04 8.87
C VAL A 14 11.14 25.82 9.72
N ARG A 15 10.10 25.13 10.19
CA ARG A 15 10.26 23.76 10.70
C ARG A 15 10.75 22.91 9.53
N GLY A 16 12.05 22.62 9.50
CA GLY A 16 12.59 21.60 8.61
C GLY A 16 11.86 20.28 8.84
N HIS A 17 11.54 19.57 7.76
CA HIS A 17 11.02 18.22 7.85
C HIS A 17 12.08 17.36 8.55
N ARG A 18 11.86 17.05 9.84
CA ARG A 18 12.72 16.12 10.59
C ARG A 18 12.76 14.82 9.79
N LYS A 19 13.94 14.33 9.44
CA LYS A 19 14.11 13.00 8.84
C LYS A 19 13.51 11.98 9.80
N VAL A 20 12.34 11.46 9.47
CA VAL A 20 11.66 10.51 10.35
C VAL A 20 12.07 9.10 9.94
N LYS A 21 12.50 8.31 10.93
CA LYS A 21 12.82 6.89 10.75
C LYS A 21 11.56 6.16 10.26
N VAL A 22 11.67 5.55 9.09
CA VAL A 22 10.63 4.70 8.52
C VAL A 22 10.84 3.28 9.04
N VAL A 23 9.75 2.60 9.43
CA VAL A 23 9.80 1.19 9.80
C VAL A 23 9.59 0.37 8.53
N LYS A 24 10.64 -0.33 8.11
CA LYS A 24 10.55 -1.28 6.99
C LYS A 24 10.01 -2.59 7.52
N LEU A 25 8.82 -2.99 7.06
CA LEU A 25 8.29 -4.31 7.32
C LEU A 25 8.73 -5.25 6.20
N ALA A 26 9.40 -6.34 6.58
CA ALA A 26 9.82 -7.34 5.62
C ALA A 26 8.58 -8.03 5.00
N THR A 27 8.53 -8.05 3.67
CA THR A 27 7.46 -8.72 2.90
C THR A 27 7.87 -10.10 2.44
N GLY A 28 8.96 -10.63 3.00
CA GLY A 28 9.22 -12.07 2.99
C GLY A 28 8.04 -12.80 3.65
N THR A 29 7.95 -14.11 3.47
CA THR A 29 6.89 -14.92 4.11
C THR A 29 6.89 -14.57 5.60
N PRO A 30 5.90 -13.82 6.12
CA PRO A 30 5.93 -13.44 7.53
C PRO A 30 5.95 -14.73 8.31
N ALA A 31 6.74 -14.80 9.39
CA ALA A 31 6.63 -15.91 10.31
C ALA A 31 5.15 -15.93 10.70
N ARG A 32 4.39 -16.91 10.18
CA ARG A 32 2.92 -16.82 10.11
C ARG A 32 2.39 -16.69 11.53
N GLN A 33 2.20 -15.48 12.02
CA GLN A 33 1.69 -15.26 13.36
C GLN A 33 0.28 -15.84 13.33
N ARG A 34 0.11 -16.95 14.04
CA ARG A 34 -1.16 -17.64 14.03
C ARG A 34 -2.15 -16.70 14.69
N ALA A 35 -3.16 -16.28 13.92
CA ALA A 35 -4.23 -15.43 14.43
C ALA A 35 -4.72 -15.98 15.77
N PRO A 36 -4.76 -15.16 16.84
CA PRO A 36 -5.38 -15.55 18.09
C PRO A 36 -6.78 -16.08 17.82
N ARG A 37 -7.22 -17.07 18.59
CA ARG A 37 -8.59 -17.56 18.45
C ARG A 37 -9.52 -16.46 18.97
N LEU A 38 -10.52 -16.08 18.17
CA LEU A 38 -11.57 -15.20 18.67
C LEU A 38 -12.19 -15.82 19.93
N PRO A 39 -12.30 -15.06 21.04
CA PRO A 39 -12.81 -15.58 22.29
C PRO A 39 -14.27 -16.01 22.14
N ALA A 40 -14.66 -17.02 22.90
CA ALA A 40 -16.08 -17.31 23.11
C ALA A 40 -16.62 -16.25 24.06
N ILE A 41 -17.57 -15.45 23.59
CA ILE A 41 -18.25 -14.43 24.38
C ILE A 41 -19.71 -14.87 24.49
N ASP A 42 -20.23 -14.94 25.71
CA ASP A 42 -21.60 -15.40 25.96
C ASP A 42 -22.61 -14.55 25.20
N GLY A 43 -23.56 -15.22 24.53
CA GLY A 43 -24.57 -14.57 23.71
C GLY A 43 -24.07 -14.01 22.36
N LEU A 44 -22.78 -14.15 22.03
CA LEU A 44 -22.21 -13.63 20.78
C LEU A 44 -21.78 -14.76 19.84
N ALA A 45 -22.47 -14.87 18.71
CA ALA A 45 -22.10 -15.75 17.60
C ALA A 45 -21.24 -15.00 16.57
N TRP A 46 -20.02 -15.48 16.34
CA TRP A 46 -19.12 -14.89 15.34
C TRP A 46 -19.55 -15.23 13.91
N HIS A 47 -19.88 -14.20 13.15
CA HIS A 47 -20.21 -14.29 11.73
C HIS A 47 -19.00 -14.77 10.91
N THR A 48 -19.25 -15.58 9.88
CA THR A 48 -18.21 -16.19 9.04
C THR A 48 -17.30 -15.15 8.38
N LYS A 49 -17.86 -14.02 7.93
CA LYS A 49 -17.08 -12.91 7.35
C LYS A 49 -16.18 -12.23 8.38
N THR A 50 -16.64 -12.06 9.62
CA THR A 50 -15.81 -11.54 10.73
C THR A 50 -14.64 -12.46 11.02
N ARG A 51 -14.86 -13.77 11.08
CA ARG A 51 -13.79 -14.76 11.29
C ARG A 51 -12.76 -14.72 10.16
N ALA A 52 -13.20 -14.52 8.91
CA ALA A 52 -12.31 -14.36 7.77
C ALA A 52 -11.50 -13.07 7.86
N TRP A 53 -12.16 -11.95 8.15
CA TRP A 53 -11.52 -10.65 8.37
C TRP A 53 -10.47 -10.71 9.47
N TRP A 54 -10.79 -11.31 10.63
CA TRP A 54 -9.85 -11.49 11.74
C TRP A 54 -8.58 -12.23 11.31
N ARG A 55 -8.74 -13.35 10.59
CA ARG A 55 -7.57 -14.08 10.06
C ARG A 55 -6.74 -13.24 9.10
N ASN A 56 -7.36 -12.36 8.32
CA ASN A 56 -6.64 -11.50 7.37
C ASN A 56 -5.83 -10.41 8.09
N VAL A 57 -6.38 -9.81 9.15
CA VAL A 57 -5.65 -8.86 10.01
C VAL A 57 -4.35 -9.47 10.52
N TRP A 58 -4.43 -10.67 11.11
CA TRP A 58 -3.27 -11.34 11.68
C TRP A 58 -2.33 -12.01 10.66
N ARG A 59 -2.77 -12.14 9.40
CA ARG A 59 -1.89 -12.55 8.29
C ARG A 59 -1.05 -11.40 7.74
N SER A 60 -1.43 -10.16 8.04
CA SER A 60 -0.68 -8.99 7.61
C SER A 60 0.70 -8.99 8.27
N PRO A 61 1.79 -8.59 7.56
CA PRO A 61 3.10 -8.38 8.18
C PRO A 61 3.06 -7.38 9.35
N MET A 62 2.06 -6.49 9.37
CA MET A 62 1.81 -5.55 10.47
C MET A 62 1.51 -6.21 11.81
N ALA A 63 0.98 -7.43 11.78
CA ALA A 63 0.58 -8.15 12.99
C ALA A 63 1.76 -8.33 13.97
N GLU A 64 2.99 -8.44 13.45
CA GLU A 64 4.21 -8.56 14.24
C GLU A 64 4.49 -7.33 15.13
N GLN A 65 3.88 -6.18 14.83
CA GLN A 65 4.06 -4.94 15.57
C GLN A 65 2.96 -4.71 16.62
N TYR A 66 1.89 -5.51 16.62
CA TYR A 66 0.81 -5.36 17.58
C TYR A 66 1.26 -5.80 18.97
N THR A 67 0.95 -4.95 19.95
CA THR A 67 1.14 -5.23 21.38
C THR A 67 -0.09 -5.95 21.94
N PRO A 68 -0.01 -6.56 23.14
CA PRO A 68 -1.19 -7.13 23.79
C PRO A 68 -2.35 -6.13 23.95
N SER A 69 -2.05 -4.85 24.18
CA SER A 69 -3.06 -3.78 24.25
C SER A 69 -3.78 -3.55 22.92
N ASP A 70 -3.10 -3.78 21.79
CA ASP A 70 -3.69 -3.67 20.46
C ASP A 70 -4.62 -4.85 20.18
N GLU A 71 -4.34 -6.04 20.72
CA GLU A 71 -5.22 -7.21 20.60
C GLU A 71 -6.61 -6.94 21.20
N ASP A 72 -6.67 -6.34 22.40
CA ASP A 72 -7.93 -5.91 23.01
C ASP A 72 -8.66 -4.85 22.16
N GLY A 73 -7.90 -3.95 21.54
CA GLY A 73 -8.40 -2.95 20.60
C GLY A 73 -9.03 -3.59 19.36
N LEU A 74 -8.30 -4.51 18.74
CA LEU A 74 -8.73 -5.28 17.58
C LEU A 74 -9.93 -6.17 17.91
N LEU A 75 -10.03 -6.72 19.11
CA LEU A 75 -11.20 -7.49 19.55
C LEU A 75 -12.46 -6.61 19.60
N ARG A 76 -12.37 -5.39 20.13
CA ARG A 76 -13.49 -4.43 20.09
C ARG A 76 -13.91 -4.09 18.66
N LEU A 77 -12.93 -3.93 17.75
CA LEU A 77 -13.21 -3.75 16.33
C LEU A 77 -13.87 -5.00 15.72
N ALA A 78 -13.44 -6.21 16.11
CA ALA A 78 -14.03 -7.45 15.65
C ALA A 78 -15.52 -7.53 16.02
N ILE A 79 -15.89 -7.10 17.24
CA ILE A 79 -17.28 -7.03 17.69
C ILE A 79 -18.09 -6.08 16.79
N LEU A 80 -17.55 -4.89 16.47
CA LEU A 80 -18.22 -3.94 15.57
C LEU A 80 -18.41 -4.51 14.15
N VAL A 81 -17.38 -5.12 13.57
CA VAL A 81 -17.45 -5.80 12.27
C VAL A 81 -18.46 -6.95 12.32
N ASN A 82 -18.53 -7.67 13.43
CA ASN A 82 -19.52 -8.73 13.64
C ASN A 82 -20.94 -8.18 13.65
N SER A 83 -21.20 -7.15 14.43
CA SER A 83 -22.49 -6.47 14.49
C SER A 83 -22.89 -5.95 13.11
N PHE A 84 -21.96 -5.35 12.36
CA PHE A 84 -22.22 -4.91 10.99
C PHE A 84 -22.64 -6.07 10.08
N TYR A 85 -21.95 -7.21 10.11
CA TYR A 85 -22.36 -8.35 9.29
C TYR A 85 -23.66 -9.03 9.74
N GLN A 86 -24.05 -8.87 11.01
CA GLN A 86 -25.32 -9.38 11.51
C GLN A 86 -26.48 -8.45 11.16
N THR A 87 -26.34 -7.14 11.35
CA THR A 87 -27.42 -6.17 11.23
C THR A 87 -27.45 -5.42 9.90
N HIS A 88 -26.32 -5.38 9.19
CA HIS A 88 -26.09 -4.54 8.02
C HIS A 88 -26.36 -3.05 8.27
N ASP A 89 -26.25 -2.58 9.51
CA ASP A 89 -26.47 -1.18 9.88
C ASP A 89 -25.32 -0.29 9.36
N PRO A 90 -25.59 0.63 8.41
CA PRO A 90 -24.56 1.52 7.87
C PRO A 90 -23.96 2.47 8.91
N LYS A 91 -24.64 2.73 10.03
CA LYS A 91 -24.11 3.61 11.09
C LYS A 91 -22.83 3.06 11.71
N LEU A 92 -22.68 1.73 11.75
CA LEU A 92 -21.48 1.06 12.27
C LEU A 92 -20.24 1.30 11.40
N MET A 93 -20.42 1.60 10.10
CA MET A 93 -19.31 1.77 9.16
C MET A 93 -18.43 2.99 9.49
N ALA A 94 -19.02 4.05 10.06
CA ALA A 94 -18.26 5.22 10.46
C ALA A 94 -17.26 4.88 11.58
N GLU A 95 -17.72 4.17 12.62
CA GLU A 95 -16.87 3.76 13.73
C GLU A 95 -15.84 2.71 13.31
N ILE A 96 -16.24 1.72 12.50
CA ILE A 96 -15.33 0.72 11.94
C ILE A 96 -14.18 1.42 11.21
N ARG A 97 -14.48 2.39 10.35
CA ARG A 97 -13.46 3.14 9.60
C ARG A 97 -12.49 3.90 10.52
N LEU A 98 -12.97 4.49 11.62
CA LEU A 98 -12.12 5.19 12.59
C LEU A 98 -11.19 4.22 13.33
N GLN A 99 -11.71 3.08 13.77
CA GLN A 99 -10.92 2.06 14.45
C GLN A 99 -9.93 1.38 13.51
N GLU A 100 -10.31 1.09 12.26
CA GLU A 100 -9.40 0.53 11.25
C GLU A 100 -8.19 1.44 11.00
N GLN A 101 -8.39 2.75 10.96
CA GLN A 101 -7.29 3.72 10.81
C GLN A 101 -6.31 3.68 11.98
N ARG A 102 -6.82 3.49 13.22
CA ARG A 102 -5.99 3.40 14.43
C ARG A 102 -4.98 2.25 14.36
N PHE A 103 -5.39 1.11 13.79
CA PHE A 103 -4.54 -0.08 13.67
C PHE A 103 -3.83 -0.20 12.32
N GLY A 104 -3.92 0.82 11.47
CA GLY A 104 -3.29 0.84 10.15
C GLY A 104 -3.92 -0.14 9.15
N LEU A 105 -5.17 -0.55 9.33
CA LEU A 105 -5.78 -1.58 8.47
C LEU A 105 -6.08 -1.06 7.05
N ASP A 106 -6.14 0.25 6.84
CA ASP A 106 -6.26 0.86 5.52
C ASP A 106 -4.91 1.35 4.93
N PRO A 107 -4.75 1.38 3.59
CA PRO A 107 -3.49 1.77 2.96
C PRO A 107 -2.98 3.17 3.33
N VAL A 108 -3.89 4.13 3.53
CA VAL A 108 -3.53 5.52 3.86
C VAL A 108 -2.99 5.58 5.29
N SER A 109 -3.59 4.87 6.22
CA SER A 109 -3.13 4.79 7.61
C SER A 109 -1.81 4.05 7.73
N ARG A 110 -1.53 3.03 6.90
CA ARG A 110 -0.19 2.42 6.84
C ARG A 110 0.88 3.41 6.44
N ALA A 111 0.61 4.19 5.39
CA ALA A 111 1.50 5.25 4.95
C ALA A 111 1.70 6.32 6.04
N ARG A 112 0.64 6.68 6.77
CA ARG A 112 0.70 7.62 7.92
C ARG A 112 1.52 7.08 9.09
N LEU A 113 1.34 5.80 9.42
CA LEU A 113 2.14 5.08 10.44
C LEU A 113 3.58 4.84 9.97
N ARG A 114 3.91 5.20 8.72
CA ARG A 114 5.23 4.99 8.08
C ARG A 114 5.64 3.53 8.07
N TRP A 115 4.66 2.65 7.90
CA TRP A 115 4.86 1.24 7.65
C TRP A 115 5.07 1.08 6.15
N GLU A 116 6.33 1.02 5.72
CA GLU A 116 6.66 0.61 4.36
C GLU A 116 6.65 -0.92 4.34
N LEU A 117 5.59 -1.49 3.76
CA LEU A 117 5.63 -2.88 3.31
C LEU A 117 6.62 -2.92 2.15
N ALA A 118 7.66 -3.76 2.23
CA ALA A 118 8.50 -3.99 1.06
C ALA A 118 7.61 -4.46 -0.12
N PRO A 119 7.96 -4.17 -1.38
CA PRO A 119 7.29 -4.81 -2.49
C PRO A 119 7.35 -6.34 -2.30
N PRO A 120 6.30 -7.10 -2.68
CA PRO A 120 6.42 -8.55 -2.71
C PRO A 120 7.69 -8.87 -3.49
N ALA A 121 8.53 -9.78 -2.98
CA ALA A 121 9.71 -10.20 -3.70
C ALA A 121 9.25 -10.63 -5.09
N SER A 122 9.55 -9.81 -6.11
CA SER A 122 9.30 -10.23 -7.47
C SER A 122 10.16 -11.46 -7.64
N GLU A 123 9.52 -12.60 -7.91
CA GLU A 123 10.21 -13.71 -8.56
C GLU A 123 11.02 -13.07 -9.67
N ARG A 124 12.35 -13.24 -9.61
CA ARG A 124 13.22 -12.82 -10.69
C ARG A 124 12.68 -13.52 -11.92
N GLU A 125 12.00 -12.77 -12.80
CA GLU A 125 11.79 -13.27 -14.15
C GLU A 125 13.19 -13.53 -14.71
N PRO A 126 13.52 -14.77 -15.13
CA PRO A 126 14.75 -15.00 -15.85
C PRO A 126 14.71 -14.07 -17.06
N GLY A 127 15.77 -13.26 -17.19
CA GLY A 127 15.80 -12.09 -18.05
C GLY A 127 15.18 -12.36 -19.41
N ILE A 128 14.25 -11.50 -19.81
CA ILE A 128 13.91 -11.35 -21.21
C ILE A 128 15.23 -10.94 -21.88
N VAL A 129 15.88 -11.93 -22.50
CA VAL A 129 16.89 -11.69 -23.53
C VAL A 129 16.14 -10.90 -24.58
N THR A 130 16.42 -9.60 -24.69
CA THR A 130 15.99 -8.78 -25.83
C THR A 130 16.61 -9.42 -27.07
N GLN A 131 15.93 -10.41 -27.63
CA GLN A 131 16.25 -10.96 -28.93
C GLN A 131 16.14 -9.81 -29.93
N LEU A 132 17.22 -9.69 -30.69
CA LEU A 132 17.46 -8.78 -31.79
C LEU A 132 16.17 -8.40 -32.52
N TRP A 133 15.78 -7.13 -32.40
CA TRP A 133 15.13 -6.46 -33.52
C TRP A 133 16.24 -6.01 -34.47
N ALA A 134 16.77 -6.95 -35.24
CA ALA A 134 17.40 -6.62 -36.52
C ALA A 134 16.27 -6.41 -37.53
N GLY A 135 15.51 -5.33 -37.33
CA GLY A 135 14.38 -4.95 -38.15
C GLY A 135 14.59 -3.53 -38.65
N THR A 136 15.24 -3.42 -39.80
CA THR A 136 15.22 -2.28 -40.73
C THR A 136 14.57 -1.00 -40.22
N ASP A 137 15.40 -0.03 -39.79
CA ASP A 137 14.94 1.33 -39.50
C ASP A 137 14.43 1.99 -40.79
N PRO A 138 13.12 2.27 -40.91
CA PRO A 138 12.52 2.83 -42.12
C PRO A 138 12.87 4.31 -42.35
N ARG A 139 13.67 4.94 -41.47
CA ARG A 139 14.15 6.31 -41.65
C ARG A 139 15.47 6.43 -42.42
N ARG A 140 16.08 5.30 -42.81
CA ARG A 140 17.37 5.28 -43.52
C ARG A 140 17.26 5.19 -45.05
N THR A 141 16.05 5.20 -45.61
CA THR A 141 15.79 5.02 -47.05
C THR A 141 15.46 6.31 -47.80
N LEU A 142 15.74 7.50 -47.26
CA LEU A 142 15.41 8.77 -47.92
C LEU A 142 16.57 9.77 -48.09
N ASP A 143 17.84 9.33 -48.05
CA ASP A 143 18.97 10.24 -48.24
C ASP A 143 20.12 9.69 -49.11
N ARG A 144 19.78 8.95 -50.18
CA ARG A 144 20.76 8.67 -51.23
C ARG A 144 20.11 8.38 -52.57
N GLY A 145 19.78 9.44 -53.30
CA GLY A 145 19.31 9.38 -54.69
C GLY A 145 19.39 10.77 -55.31
N GLY A 146 20.59 11.17 -55.75
CA GLY A 146 20.81 12.50 -56.32
C GLY A 146 22.26 12.79 -56.72
N LYS A 147 22.89 11.89 -57.49
CA LYS A 147 23.98 12.22 -58.43
C LYS A 147 24.28 10.99 -59.30
N GLU A 148 23.41 10.74 -60.27
CA GLU A 148 23.82 10.02 -61.47
C GLU A 148 24.70 10.94 -62.30
N ALA A 149 25.80 10.36 -62.74
CA ALA A 149 26.80 10.99 -63.57
C ALA A 149 26.25 11.10 -65.00
N ASP A 150 26.27 12.32 -65.54
CA ASP A 150 26.29 12.52 -66.98
C ASP A 150 27.64 12.04 -67.50
N SER A 151 27.59 10.95 -68.26
CA SER A 151 28.57 10.55 -69.25
C SER A 151 28.31 11.30 -70.55
N ASP A 152 29.24 12.15 -70.99
CA ASP A 152 29.43 12.44 -72.41
C ASP A 152 30.84 13.01 -72.66
N GLY A 153 31.58 12.40 -73.60
CA GLY A 153 32.89 12.86 -74.07
C GLY A 153 33.99 11.80 -74.06
#